data_AF-A0A511HMT3-F1
#
_entry.id   AF-A0A511HMT3-F1
#
_cell.length_a   1.000
_cell.length_b   1.000
_cell.length_c   1.000
_cell.angle_alpha   90.00
_cell.angle_beta   90.00
_cell.angle_gamma   90.00
#
_symmetry.space_group_name_H-M   'P 1'
#
loop_
_entity.id
_entity.type
_entity.pdbx_description
1 polymer ?
#
loop_
_entity_poly.entity_id
_entity_poly.type
_entity_poly.pdbx_seq_one_letter_code
_entity_poly.pdbx_strand_id
1 'polypeptide(L)'
;MQSDMKSIIQAAVADAVEKTMGRQVELLERQLELLGRITQFLGIESGSAHAASAPPRAPVPPPASKRTPAPASTLAPKRPPSVPVRKYVRPEAAPKPTRAGPAPQKSRGRPRAAGRTATAAALSPETPVSFAVGQEVRYKQGRGAFNATVKAVDEKAKTLTVARVSDGKQVVRPFDKVTPA
;
A
#
# COMPACT_ATOMS: atom_id res chain seq x y z
N MET A 1 -2.08 44.66 -36.66
CA MET A 1 -2.75 43.35 -36.85
C MET A 1 -1.77 42.18 -36.93
N GLN A 2 -0.83 42.11 -37.88
CA GLN A 2 0.11 40.98 -37.93
C GLN A 2 1.11 40.93 -36.75
N SER A 3 1.52 42.09 -36.24
CA SER A 3 2.34 42.25 -35.03
C SER A 3 1.66 41.66 -33.80
N ASP A 4 0.39 42.00 -33.63
CA ASP A 4 -0.41 41.67 -32.43
C ASP A 4 -0.64 40.16 -32.36
N MET A 5 -0.88 39.53 -33.51
CA MET A 5 -1.06 38.09 -33.61
C MET A 5 0.22 37.31 -33.29
N LYS A 6 1.40 37.81 -33.69
CA LYS A 6 2.69 37.20 -33.30
C LYS A 6 2.95 37.32 -31.80
N SER A 7 2.62 38.47 -31.20
CA SER A 7 2.76 38.69 -29.77
C SER A 7 1.87 37.73 -28.94
N ILE A 8 0.62 37.52 -29.37
CA ILE A 8 -0.30 36.58 -28.71
C ILE A 8 0.25 35.14 -28.74
N ILE A 9 0.80 34.71 -29.88
CA ILE A 9 1.40 33.37 -30.00
C ILE A 9 2.63 33.24 -29.10
N GLN A 10 3.50 34.26 -29.07
CA GLN A 10 4.68 34.26 -28.20
C GLN A 10 4.30 34.20 -26.72
N ALA A 11 3.28 34.95 -26.30
CA ALA A 11 2.77 34.91 -24.93
C ALA A 11 2.21 33.52 -24.58
N ALA A 12 1.41 32.92 -25.46
CA ALA A 12 0.87 31.58 -25.25
C ALA A 12 1.96 30.51 -25.15
N VAL A 13 3.03 30.64 -25.95
CA VAL A 13 4.20 29.74 -25.88
C VAL A 13 4.96 29.95 -24.58
N ALA A 14 5.19 31.19 -24.15
CA ALA A 14 5.86 31.50 -22.89
C ALA A 14 5.10 30.92 -21.70
N ASP A 15 3.79 31.13 -21.62
CA ASP A 15 2.92 30.55 -20.57
C ASP A 15 2.99 29.02 -20.53
N ALA A 16 3.04 28.37 -21.70
CA ALA A 16 3.14 26.92 -21.79
C ALA A 16 4.50 26.41 -21.31
N VAL A 17 5.59 27.10 -21.68
CA VAL A 17 6.94 26.76 -21.21
C VAL A 17 7.07 26.98 -19.71
N GLU A 18 6.57 28.10 -19.18
CA GLU A 18 6.58 28.38 -17.74
C GLU A 18 5.80 27.31 -16.96
N LYS A 19 4.61 26.92 -17.44
CA LYS A 19 3.82 25.85 -16.80
C LYS A 19 4.52 24.50 -16.84
N THR A 20 5.21 24.17 -17.93
CA THR A 20 5.92 22.88 -18.04
C THR A 20 7.19 22.85 -17.19
N MET A 21 7.99 23.93 -17.22
CA MET A 21 9.17 24.08 -16.36
C MET A 21 8.80 24.13 -14.88
N GLY A 22 7.75 24.86 -14.50
CA GLY A 22 7.27 24.90 -13.12
C GLY A 22 6.89 23.52 -12.58
N ARG A 23 6.22 22.69 -13.39
CA ARG A 23 5.93 21.29 -13.01
C ARG A 23 7.18 20.43 -12.86
N GLN A 24 8.21 20.66 -13.67
CA GLN A 24 9.48 19.94 -13.53
C GLN A 24 10.20 20.35 -12.25
N VAL A 25 10.22 21.64 -11.92
CA VAL A 25 10.80 22.14 -10.66
C VAL A 25 10.07 21.56 -9.46
N GLU A 26 8.73 21.60 -9.45
CA GLU A 26 7.93 21.01 -8.36
C GLU A 26 8.20 19.50 -8.18
N LEU A 27 8.42 18.77 -9.28
CA LEU A 27 8.78 17.36 -9.24
C LEU A 27 10.16 17.15 -8.62
N LEU A 28 11.15 17.97 -8.97
CA LEU A 28 12.49 17.93 -8.38
C LEU A 28 12.46 18.25 -6.88
N GLU A 29 11.66 19.23 -6.47
CA GLU A 29 11.47 19.59 -5.05
C GLU A 29 10.89 18.43 -4.26
N ARG A 30 9.85 17.75 -4.79
CA ARG A 30 9.27 16.56 -4.15
C ARG A 30 10.26 15.40 -4.06
N GLN A 31 11.13 15.24 -5.07
CA GLN A 31 12.20 14.23 -5.03
C GLN A 31 13.21 14.54 -3.92
N LEU A 32 13.61 15.81 -3.77
CA LEU A 32 14.50 16.25 -2.69
C LEU A 32 13.86 16.08 -1.31
N GLU A 33 12.57 16.42 -1.17
CA GLU A 33 11.84 16.23 0.08
C GLU A 33 11.76 14.74 0.44
N LEU A 34 11.47 13.87 -0.53
CA LEU A 34 11.46 12.43 -0.33
C LEU A 34 12.83 11.91 0.11
N LEU A 35 13.91 12.37 -0.52
CA LEU A 35 15.27 12.03 -0.12
C LEU A 35 15.56 12.48 1.32
N GLY A 36 15.13 13.67 1.72
CA GLY A 36 15.24 14.16 3.10
C GLY A 36 14.47 13.29 4.11
N ARG A 37 13.28 12.81 3.75
CA ARG A 37 12.52 11.87 4.60
C ARG A 37 13.21 10.51 4.70
N ILE A 38 13.82 10.04 3.61
CA ILE A 38 14.58 8.79 3.57
C ILE A 38 15.83 8.91 4.46
N THR A 39 16.58 10.02 4.39
CA THR A 39 17.77 10.20 5.24
C THR A 39 17.41 10.30 6.72
N GLN A 40 16.32 11.00 7.07
CA GLN A 40 15.77 11.02 8.44
C GLN A 40 15.38 9.62 8.91
N PHE A 41 14.70 8.84 8.06
CA PHE A 41 14.31 7.47 8.39
C PHE A 41 15.51 6.54 8.55
N LEU A 42 16.55 6.70 7.73
CA LEU A 42 17.79 5.93 7.84
C LEU A 42 18.70 6.43 8.97
N GLY A 43 18.36 7.52 9.67
CA GLY A 43 19.21 8.12 10.70
C GLY A 43 20.56 8.59 10.17
N ILE A 44 20.68 8.81 8.85
CA ILE A 44 21.86 9.38 8.21
C ILE A 44 21.74 10.90 8.33
N GLU A 45 21.66 11.37 9.56
CA GLU A 45 21.78 12.78 9.87
C GLU A 45 23.22 13.17 9.50
N SER A 46 23.36 13.87 8.37
CA SER A 46 24.62 14.52 8.04
C SER A 46 24.81 15.68 9.01
N GLY A 47 25.43 15.36 10.16
CA GLY A 47 25.95 16.35 11.09
C GLY A 47 25.10 16.58 12.34
N SER A 48 25.12 15.64 13.26
CA SER A 48 25.32 15.98 14.67
C SER A 48 26.28 14.94 15.23
N ALA A 49 27.53 15.35 15.41
CA ALA A 49 28.43 14.65 16.30
C ALA A 49 27.85 14.75 17.71
N HIS A 50 26.85 13.92 18.03
CA HIS A 50 26.61 13.51 19.38
C HIS A 50 27.83 12.70 19.77
N ALA A 51 28.83 13.44 20.27
CA ALA A 51 29.86 12.95 21.15
C ALA A 51 29.16 12.10 22.22
N ALA A 52 29.14 10.79 21.97
CA ALA A 52 28.77 9.81 22.96
C ALA A 52 29.69 10.07 24.15
N SER A 53 29.12 10.60 25.24
CA SER A 53 29.83 10.77 26.49
C SER A 53 30.29 9.39 26.95
N ALA A 54 31.54 9.08 26.67
CA ALA A 54 32.24 7.96 27.29
C ALA A 54 32.33 8.25 28.80
N PRO A 55 31.95 7.32 29.69
CA PRO A 55 32.28 7.46 31.10
C PRO A 55 33.82 7.34 31.26
N PRO A 56 34.46 8.20 32.06
CA PRO A 56 35.90 8.23 32.17
C PRO A 56 36.36 7.05 33.03
N ARG A 57 37.07 6.09 32.44
CA ARG A 57 37.92 5.17 33.19
C ARG A 57 39.20 4.86 32.45
N ALA A 58 40.28 5.45 32.95
CA ALA A 58 41.64 4.95 32.91
C ALA A 58 42.30 5.44 34.23
N PRO A 59 43.30 4.74 34.83
CA PRO A 59 44.37 4.01 34.13
C PRO A 59 44.90 2.67 34.76
N VAL A 60 45.30 1.70 33.88
CA VAL A 60 46.61 0.93 33.82
C VAL A 60 47.05 0.06 35.05
N PRO A 61 47.98 -0.96 35.00
CA PRO A 61 48.65 -1.80 33.96
C PRO A 61 48.54 -3.36 34.15
N PRO A 62 49.14 -4.22 33.27
CA PRO A 62 49.23 -5.69 33.38
C PRO A 62 50.51 -6.18 34.12
N PRO A 63 50.66 -7.47 34.53
CA PRO A 63 51.36 -8.44 33.65
C PRO A 63 51.04 -9.96 33.81
N ALA A 64 51.40 -10.70 32.73
CA ALA A 64 52.05 -12.03 32.68
C ALA A 64 51.29 -13.36 32.95
N SER A 65 51.10 -14.09 31.84
CA SER A 65 51.61 -15.46 31.59
C SER A 65 51.16 -16.64 32.48
N LYS A 66 50.48 -17.63 31.87
CA LYS A 66 51.07 -18.95 31.54
C LYS A 66 50.08 -19.94 30.90
N ARG A 67 50.50 -20.45 29.73
CA ARG A 67 50.37 -21.83 29.20
C ARG A 67 49.02 -22.41 28.77
N THR A 68 48.86 -22.48 27.45
CA THR A 68 48.40 -23.65 26.67
C THR A 68 49.42 -24.82 26.78
N PRO A 69 49.04 -26.11 26.61
CA PRO A 69 48.63 -26.68 25.30
C PRO A 69 47.46 -27.68 25.31
N ALA A 70 46.80 -27.81 24.15
CA ALA A 70 45.97 -28.95 23.75
C ALA A 70 46.88 -30.09 23.19
N PRO A 71 46.43 -31.35 23.00
CA PRO A 71 45.45 -31.69 21.94
C PRO A 71 44.49 -32.89 22.19
N ALA A 72 43.39 -32.88 21.40
CA ALA A 72 42.65 -33.98 20.75
C ALA A 72 41.98 -35.13 21.54
N SER A 73 40.63 -35.18 21.45
CA SER A 73 39.82 -36.41 21.29
C SER A 73 38.36 -35.99 20.97
N THR A 74 38.01 -35.79 19.69
CA THR A 74 37.21 -36.71 18.84
C THR A 74 35.82 -37.11 19.40
N LEU A 75 34.80 -36.81 18.58
CA LEU A 75 33.47 -37.46 18.45
C LEU A 75 32.31 -37.00 19.35
N ALA A 76 31.59 -35.97 18.86
CA ALA A 76 30.13 -35.97 18.82
C ALA A 76 29.73 -36.18 17.33
N PRO A 77 28.62 -36.88 16.98
CA PRO A 77 27.28 -36.48 17.41
C PRO A 77 26.34 -37.65 17.75
N LYS A 78 25.82 -37.69 18.98
CA LYS A 78 24.70 -38.58 19.31
C LYS A 78 23.36 -37.92 18.94
N ARG A 79 22.85 -38.35 17.78
CA ARG A 79 21.45 -38.70 17.47
C ARG A 79 20.37 -37.62 17.77
N PRO A 80 19.68 -37.07 16.75
CA PRO A 80 18.53 -36.19 16.99
C PRO A 80 17.37 -36.98 17.63
N PRO A 81 16.56 -36.35 18.50
CA PRO A 81 15.36 -36.99 19.02
C PRO A 81 14.37 -37.24 17.89
N SER A 82 13.98 -38.50 17.80
CA SER A 82 12.95 -39.07 16.94
C SER A 82 11.65 -38.27 17.05
N VAL A 83 11.38 -37.42 16.06
CA VAL A 83 10.06 -36.81 15.86
C VAL A 83 9.05 -37.95 15.65
N PRO A 84 7.93 -38.01 16.38
CA PRO A 84 6.86 -38.93 16.05
C PRO A 84 6.38 -38.60 14.63
N VAL A 85 6.71 -39.47 13.68
CA VAL A 85 6.15 -39.46 12.33
C VAL A 85 4.64 -39.60 12.53
N ARG A 86 3.92 -38.48 12.49
CA ARG A 86 2.47 -38.49 12.31
C ARG A 86 2.26 -39.34 11.07
N LYS A 87 1.71 -40.54 11.26
CA LYS A 87 1.22 -41.37 10.16
C LYS A 87 0.35 -40.45 9.34
N TYR A 88 0.84 -40.06 8.16
CA TYR A 88 0.00 -39.46 7.15
C TYR A 88 -1.03 -40.53 6.82
N VAL A 89 -2.21 -40.41 7.42
CA VAL A 89 -3.41 -41.05 6.93
C VAL A 89 -3.61 -40.43 5.56
N ARG A 90 -3.18 -41.16 4.54
CA ARG A 90 -3.53 -40.91 3.15
C ARG A 90 -5.05 -40.75 3.11
N PRO A 91 -5.60 -39.59 2.73
CA PRO A 91 -7.01 -39.53 2.39
C PRO A 91 -7.17 -40.45 1.20
N GLU A 92 -7.76 -41.60 1.47
CA GLU A 92 -8.22 -42.55 0.49
C GLU A 92 -9.14 -41.79 -0.47
N ALA A 93 -8.67 -41.63 -1.70
CA ALA A 93 -9.46 -41.08 -2.77
C ALA A 93 -10.63 -42.02 -3.04
N ALA A 94 -11.83 -41.58 -2.71
CA ALA A 94 -13.09 -42.21 -3.11
C ALA A 94 -13.98 -41.14 -3.77
N PRO A 95 -14.90 -41.53 -4.66
CA PRO A 95 -14.68 -41.60 -6.10
C PRO A 95 -15.36 -40.43 -6.83
N LYS A 96 -14.97 -40.26 -8.11
CA LYS A 96 -15.59 -39.36 -9.09
C LYS A 96 -17.12 -39.26 -8.92
N PRO A 97 -17.74 -38.06 -8.93
CA PRO A 97 -19.18 -38.00 -9.12
C PRO A 97 -19.50 -38.55 -10.51
N THR A 98 -20.17 -39.70 -10.49
CA THR A 98 -20.81 -40.31 -11.65
C THR A 98 -21.65 -39.26 -12.37
N ARG A 99 -21.29 -39.02 -13.63
CA ARG A 99 -22.02 -38.35 -14.70
C ARG A 99 -23.54 -38.38 -14.48
N ALA A 100 -24.08 -37.34 -13.82
CA ALA A 100 -25.50 -37.04 -13.91
C ALA A 100 -25.77 -36.53 -15.32
N GLY A 101 -26.62 -37.26 -16.06
CA GLY A 101 -27.02 -36.93 -17.42
C GLY A 101 -27.72 -35.56 -17.51
N PRO A 102 -27.97 -35.07 -18.74
CA PRO A 102 -28.54 -33.75 -18.95
C PRO A 102 -29.94 -33.65 -18.33
N ALA A 103 -30.09 -32.70 -17.40
CA ALA A 103 -31.39 -32.35 -16.83
C ALA A 103 -32.34 -31.80 -17.93
N PRO A 104 -33.64 -32.09 -17.88
CA PRO A 104 -34.58 -31.69 -18.91
C PRO A 104 -34.77 -30.16 -18.94
N GLN A 105 -34.33 -29.53 -20.04
CA GLN A 105 -34.63 -28.15 -20.39
C GLN A 105 -36.13 -28.00 -20.71
N LYS A 106 -36.95 -27.57 -19.75
CA LYS A 106 -38.24 -26.91 -20.02
C LYS A 106 -38.58 -25.92 -18.91
N SER A 107 -38.21 -24.65 -19.08
CA SER A 107 -39.12 -23.59 -18.67
C SER A 107 -39.38 -22.70 -19.87
N ARG A 108 -40.57 -22.89 -20.42
CA ARG A 108 -41.15 -22.10 -21.49
C ARG A 108 -41.25 -20.65 -21.01
N GLY A 109 -40.90 -19.74 -21.92
CA GLY A 109 -40.90 -18.30 -21.70
C GLY A 109 -42.17 -17.82 -21.02
N ARG A 110 -41.97 -17.11 -19.90
CA ARG A 110 -42.99 -16.23 -19.33
C ARG A 110 -42.57 -14.81 -19.69
N PRO A 111 -43.34 -14.07 -20.51
CA PRO A 111 -43.04 -12.68 -20.78
C PRO A 111 -43.27 -11.90 -19.48
N ARG A 112 -42.20 -11.34 -18.89
CA ARG A 112 -42.35 -10.38 -17.80
C ARG A 112 -42.78 -9.05 -18.38
N ALA A 113 -43.94 -8.59 -17.90
CA ALA A 113 -44.62 -7.38 -18.29
C ALA A 113 -43.69 -6.16 -18.35
N ALA A 114 -43.80 -5.41 -19.44
CA ALA A 114 -43.38 -4.03 -19.51
C ALA A 114 -44.35 -3.17 -18.67
N GLY A 115 -43.80 -2.32 -17.81
CA GLY A 115 -44.56 -1.22 -17.22
C GLY A 115 -44.24 -0.92 -15.76
N ARG A 116 -43.37 0.08 -15.56
CA ARG A 116 -43.55 1.22 -14.62
C ARG A 116 -43.88 0.84 -13.17
N THR A 117 -42.98 1.03 -12.22
CA THR A 117 -42.47 2.35 -11.83
C THR A 117 -40.97 2.32 -11.56
N ALA A 118 -40.23 3.04 -12.40
CA ALA A 118 -39.00 3.67 -11.96
C ALA A 118 -39.37 4.69 -10.89
N THR A 119 -39.19 4.32 -9.62
CA THR A 119 -38.86 5.34 -8.62
C THR A 119 -37.47 5.78 -9.01
N ALA A 120 -37.39 6.87 -9.77
CA ALA A 120 -36.20 7.68 -9.84
C ALA A 120 -35.88 8.09 -8.39
N ALA A 121 -35.11 7.26 -7.69
CA ALA A 121 -34.21 7.80 -6.69
C ALA A 121 -33.32 8.74 -7.48
N ALA A 122 -33.61 10.03 -7.34
CA ALA A 122 -32.89 11.10 -7.99
C ALA A 122 -31.40 10.76 -7.98
N LEU A 123 -30.85 10.59 -9.17
CA LEU A 123 -29.42 10.68 -9.40
C LEU A 123 -29.05 12.12 -9.04
N SER A 124 -28.69 12.33 -7.78
CA SER A 124 -28.03 13.54 -7.35
C SER A 124 -27.11 13.22 -6.18
N PRO A 125 -25.83 12.94 -6.42
CA PRO A 125 -24.78 13.50 -5.62
C PRO A 125 -24.39 14.85 -6.23
N GLU A 126 -25.29 15.84 -6.23
CA GLU A 126 -24.91 17.25 -6.43
C GLU A 126 -24.34 17.86 -5.15
N THR A 127 -23.50 17.10 -4.48
CA THR A 127 -22.42 17.69 -3.70
C THR A 127 -21.15 17.01 -4.18
N PRO A 128 -20.15 17.75 -4.68
CA PRO A 128 -18.80 17.20 -4.71
C PRO A 128 -18.51 16.83 -3.26
N VAL A 129 -18.54 15.53 -2.95
CA VAL A 129 -18.20 15.05 -1.62
C VAL A 129 -16.72 15.35 -1.47
N SER A 130 -16.43 16.51 -0.89
CA SER A 130 -15.09 16.96 -0.59
C SER A 130 -14.59 16.08 0.53
N PHE A 131 -13.72 15.14 0.20
CA PHE A 131 -13.08 14.28 1.19
C PHE A 131 -11.93 15.05 1.83
N ALA A 132 -11.95 15.17 3.14
CA ALA A 132 -10.85 15.75 3.88
C ALA A 132 -9.84 14.67 4.31
N VAL A 133 -8.55 15.01 4.35
CA VAL A 133 -7.55 14.14 4.96
C VAL A 133 -7.88 13.98 6.45
N GLY A 134 -7.86 12.74 6.94
CA GLY A 134 -8.26 12.39 8.30
C GLY A 134 -9.75 12.02 8.45
N GLN A 135 -10.56 12.18 7.40
CA GLN A 135 -11.97 11.79 7.44
C GLN A 135 -12.13 10.26 7.47
N GLU A 136 -13.04 9.76 8.31
CA GLU A 136 -13.46 8.35 8.26
C GLU A 136 -14.45 8.14 7.12
N VAL A 137 -14.16 7.14 6.30
CA VAL A 137 -14.89 6.79 5.10
C VAL A 137 -15.09 5.29 5.04
N ARG A 138 -16.13 4.87 4.33
CA ARG A 138 -16.47 3.48 4.12
C ARG A 138 -16.34 3.14 2.64
N TYR A 139 -15.71 2.00 2.33
CA TYR A 139 -15.65 1.51 0.96
C TYR A 139 -16.06 0.04 0.87
N LYS A 140 -16.62 -0.35 -0.28
CA LYS A 140 -17.00 -1.75 -0.54
C LYS A 140 -15.86 -2.51 -1.21
N GLN A 141 -15.64 -3.73 -0.76
CA GLN A 141 -14.73 -4.69 -1.41
C GLN A 141 -15.36 -6.08 -1.37
N GLY A 142 -15.61 -6.65 -2.55
CA GLY A 142 -16.36 -7.89 -2.70
C GLY A 142 -17.78 -7.76 -2.12
N ARG A 143 -18.13 -8.64 -1.17
CA ARG A 143 -19.41 -8.59 -0.44
C ARG A 143 -19.35 -7.77 0.85
N GLY A 144 -18.16 -7.33 1.26
CA GLY A 144 -17.94 -6.60 2.52
C GLY A 144 -17.83 -5.10 2.33
N ALA A 145 -17.98 -4.36 3.43
CA ALA A 145 -17.71 -2.94 3.52
C ALA A 145 -16.74 -2.67 4.67
N PHE A 146 -15.79 -1.77 4.44
CA PHE A 146 -14.65 -1.52 5.31
C PHE A 146 -14.58 -0.05 5.68
N ASN A 147 -14.35 0.23 6.96
CA ASN A 147 -14.08 1.57 7.46
C ASN A 147 -12.59 1.89 7.30
N ALA A 148 -12.30 3.11 6.89
CA ALA A 148 -10.96 3.58 6.59
C ALA A 148 -10.84 5.08 6.80
N THR A 149 -9.63 5.56 7.06
CA THR A 149 -9.32 6.97 7.21
C THR A 149 -8.62 7.49 5.96
N VAL A 150 -9.04 8.62 5.42
CA VAL A 150 -8.39 9.24 4.25
C VAL A 150 -7.01 9.74 4.63
N LYS A 151 -5.97 9.29 3.92
CA LYS A 151 -4.58 9.76 4.11
C LYS A 151 -4.15 10.76 3.04
N ALA A 152 -4.58 10.57 1.81
CA ALA A 152 -4.28 11.47 0.71
C ALA A 152 -5.43 11.48 -0.32
N VAL A 153 -5.59 12.63 -0.97
CA VAL A 153 -6.61 12.89 -1.98
C VAL A 153 -5.91 13.25 -3.28
N ASP A 154 -6.09 12.42 -4.31
CA ASP A 154 -5.56 12.69 -5.65
C ASP A 154 -6.69 13.24 -6.52
N GLU A 155 -6.87 14.56 -6.49
CA GLU A 155 -7.92 15.24 -7.26
C GLU A 155 -7.77 15.04 -8.77
N LYS A 156 -6.52 14.96 -9.26
CA LYS A 156 -6.20 14.73 -10.68
C LYS A 156 -6.70 13.38 -11.18
N ALA A 157 -6.51 12.33 -10.36
CA ALA A 157 -6.86 10.95 -10.72
C ALA A 157 -8.25 10.53 -10.21
N LYS A 158 -8.92 11.41 -9.45
CA LYS A 158 -10.19 11.12 -8.77
C LYS A 158 -10.12 9.91 -7.85
N THR A 159 -8.99 9.77 -7.16
CA THR A 159 -8.70 8.65 -6.24
C THR A 159 -8.37 9.11 -4.84
N LEU A 160 -8.70 8.26 -3.86
CA LEU A 160 -8.40 8.41 -2.45
C LEU A 160 -7.42 7.32 -2.04
N THR A 161 -6.36 7.71 -1.35
CA THR A 161 -5.54 6.78 -0.57
C THR A 161 -6.10 6.72 0.84
N VAL A 162 -6.71 5.60 1.19
CA VAL A 162 -7.35 5.38 2.49
C VAL A 162 -6.59 4.32 3.29
N ALA A 163 -6.47 4.50 4.60
CA ALA A 163 -5.93 3.51 5.51
C ALA A 163 -7.07 2.80 6.24
N ARG A 164 -7.20 1.49 6.08
CA ARG A 164 -8.28 0.73 6.72
C ARG A 164 -8.09 0.74 8.25
N VAL A 165 -9.16 1.01 9.00
CA VAL A 165 -9.12 1.13 10.47
C VAL A 165 -8.74 -0.19 11.14
N SER A 166 -9.11 -1.33 10.54
CA SER A 166 -8.88 -2.65 11.14
C SER A 166 -7.42 -3.13 11.10
N ASP A 167 -6.70 -2.88 10.00
CA ASP A 167 -5.36 -3.44 9.75
C ASP A 167 -4.32 -2.37 9.39
N GLY A 168 -4.70 -1.08 9.35
CA GLY A 168 -3.82 0.03 9.01
C GLY A 168 -3.33 0.05 7.56
N LYS A 169 -3.77 -0.91 6.72
CA LYS A 169 -3.27 -1.06 5.35
C LYS A 169 -3.78 0.07 4.47
N GLN A 170 -2.88 0.60 3.66
CA GLN A 170 -3.20 1.65 2.69
C GLN A 170 -3.78 1.02 1.41
N VAL A 171 -4.88 1.57 0.94
CA VAL A 171 -5.61 1.11 -0.23
C VAL A 171 -6.02 2.32 -1.05
N VAL A 172 -5.76 2.29 -2.35
CA VAL A 172 -6.20 3.32 -3.28
C VAL A 172 -7.58 2.95 -3.83
N ARG A 173 -8.53 3.89 -3.78
CA ARG A 173 -9.91 3.70 -4.25
C ARG A 173 -10.41 4.94 -4.99
N PRO A 174 -11.19 4.76 -6.07
CA PRO A 174 -11.84 5.89 -6.75
C PRO A 174 -12.94 6.47 -5.86
N PHE A 175 -13.21 7.78 -6.01
CA PHE A 175 -14.25 8.48 -5.25
C PHE A 175 -15.62 7.79 -5.33
N ASP A 176 -16.00 7.29 -6.51
CA ASP A 176 -17.30 6.64 -6.75
C ASP A 176 -17.53 5.36 -5.93
N LYS A 177 -16.48 4.80 -5.32
CA LYS A 177 -16.52 3.57 -4.51
C LYS A 177 -16.35 3.83 -3.03
N VAL A 178 -16.23 5.09 -2.64
CA VAL A 178 -16.04 5.52 -1.26
C VAL A 178 -17.25 6.36 -0.86
N THR A 179 -17.87 6.00 0.25
CA THR A 179 -18.93 6.78 0.88
C THR A 179 -18.42 7.35 2.19
N PRO A 180 -18.85 8.54 2.61
CA PRO A 180 -18.68 8.99 3.99
C PRO A 180 -19.15 7.90 4.96
N ALA A 181 -18.40 7.65 6.03
CA ALA A 181 -18.73 6.62 7.03
C ALA A 181 -19.94 7.02 7.88
#